data_AF-A0A291JJH4-F1
#
_entry.id   AF-A0A291JJH4-F1
#
_cell.length_a   1.000
_cell.length_b   1.000
_cell.length_c   1.000
_cell.angle_alpha   90.00
_cell.angle_beta   90.00
_cell.angle_gamma   90.00
#
_symmetry.space_group_name_H-M   'P 1'
#
loop_
_entity.id
_entity.type
_entity.pdbx_description
1 polymer ?
#
loop_
_entity_poly.entity_id
_entity_poly.type
_entity_poly.pdbx_seq_one_letter_code
_entity_poly.pdbx_strand_id
1 'polypeptide(L)' 'MYKYLYVSLICGMLAGAGIFLKLPIFPSLFLPVMIGIIGIIAALITIPNKEINGLLKFGGVLINFMPIMGALTLAQ' A
#
# COMPACT_ATOMS: atom_id res chain seq x y z
N MET A 1 17.50 0.39 3.91
CA MET A 1 16.34 0.87 3.13
C MET A 1 15.29 -0.22 2.88
N TYR A 2 15.67 -1.50 2.75
CA TYR A 2 14.73 -2.63 2.62
C TYR A 2 13.61 -2.69 3.67
N LYS A 3 13.86 -2.26 4.91
CA LYS A 3 12.82 -2.13 5.96
C LYS A 3 11.57 -1.35 5.50
N TYR A 4 11.75 -0.30 4.69
CA TYR A 4 10.62 0.50 4.20
C TYR A 4 9.84 -0.22 3.08
N LEU A 5 10.49 -1.09 2.30
CA LEU A 5 9.78 -1.98 1.37
C LEU A 5 8.94 -3.01 2.12
N TYR A 6 9.44 -3.56 3.24
CA TYR A 6 8.65 -4.47 4.07
C TYR A 6 7.45 -3.76 4.71
N VAL A 7 7.64 -2.53 5.20
CA VAL A 7 6.52 -1.70 5.69
C VAL A 7 5.50 -1.47 4.56
N SER A 8 5.97 -1.10 3.37
CA SER A 8 5.13 -0.92 2.19
C SER A 8 4.33 -2.18 1.84
N LEU A 9 4.95 -3.37 1.93
CA LEU A 9 4.30 -4.64 1.68
C LEU A 9 3.19 -4.93 2.70
N ILE A 10 3.48 -4.77 3.99
CA ILE A 10 2.49 -5.00 5.07
C ILE A 10 1.33 -4.02 4.92
N CYS A 11 1.61 -2.74 4.66
CA CYS A 11 0.58 -1.74 4.37
C CYS A 11 -0.29 -2.14 3.18
N GLY A 12 0.31 -2.59 2.08
CA GLY A 12 -0.43 -2.98 0.87
C GLY A 12 -1.32 -4.19 1.11
N MET A 13 -0.83 -5.18 1.87
CA MET A 13 -1.63 -6.34 2.29
C MET A 13 -2.82 -5.93 3.15
N LEU A 14 -2.62 -5.06 4.15
CA LEU A 14 -3.68 -4.60 5.04
C LEU A 14 -4.71 -3.72 4.30
N ALA A 15 -4.24 -2.81 3.43
CA ALA A 15 -5.10 -1.98 2.60
C ALA A 15 -5.95 -2.83 1.65
N GLY A 16 -5.33 -3.79 0.95
CA GLY A 16 -6.02 -4.73 0.07
C GLY A 16 -7.02 -5.60 0.82
N ALA A 17 -6.66 -6.12 1.99
CA ALA A 17 -7.56 -6.92 2.82
C ALA A 17 -8.75 -6.09 3.33
N GLY A 18 -8.52 -4.85 3.78
CA GLY A 18 -9.59 -3.96 4.22
C GLY A 18 -10.53 -3.53 3.10
N ILE A 19 -10.01 -3.25 1.91
CA ILE A 19 -10.78 -2.71 0.79
C ILE A 19 -11.48 -3.82 -0.01
N PHE A 20 -10.75 -4.85 -0.42
CA PHE A 20 -11.28 -5.90 -1.31
C PHE A 20 -11.99 -7.02 -0.56
N LEU A 21 -11.47 -7.45 0.59
CA LEU A 21 -12.05 -8.54 1.37
C LEU A 21 -13.09 -8.05 2.40
N LYS A 22 -13.25 -6.72 2.55
CA LYS A 22 -14.19 -6.08 3.48
C LYS A 22 -14.09 -6.65 4.91
N LEU A 23 -12.87 -6.84 5.40
CA LEU A 23 -12.66 -7.42 6.73
C LEU A 23 -13.34 -6.56 7.81
N PRO A 24 -14.06 -7.17 8.77
CA PRO A 24 -14.87 -6.44 9.77
C PRO A 24 -14.03 -5.59 10.73
N ILE A 25 -12.72 -5.85 10.83
CA ILE A 25 -11.77 -5.03 11.59
C ILE A 25 -11.58 -3.63 10.98
N PHE A 26 -11.98 -3.42 9.72
CA PHE A 26 -11.95 -2.15 9.02
C PHE A 26 -13.38 -1.66 8.77
N PRO A 27 -14.01 -0.93 9.72
CA PRO A 27 -15.42 -0.56 9.65
C PRO A 27 -15.71 0.49 8.55
N SER A 28 -14.68 1.11 7.97
CA SER A 28 -14.80 2.05 6.86
C SER A 28 -13.61 1.93 5.92
N LEU A 29 -13.79 2.39 4.67
CA LEU A 29 -12.72 2.44 3.66
C LEU A 29 -11.61 3.45 4.01
N PHE A 30 -11.89 4.39 4.91
CA PHE A 30 -10.94 5.46 5.26
C PHE A 30 -9.64 4.91 5.87
N LEU A 31 -9.74 4.00 6.84
CA LEU A 31 -8.56 3.47 7.54
C LEU A 31 -7.66 2.62 6.60
N PRO A 32 -8.19 1.67 5.80
CA PRO A 32 -7.41 0.97 4.78
C PRO A 32 -6.74 1.89 3.75
N VAL A 33 -7.42 2.96 3.31
CA VAL A 33 -6.84 3.94 2.37
C VAL A 33 -5.66 4.68 3.01
N MET A 34 -5.79 5.12 4.26
CA MET A 34 -4.69 5.75 4.99
C MET A 34 -3.49 4.81 5.16
N ILE A 35 -3.73 3.53 5.44
CA ILE A 35 -2.68 2.51 5.51
C ILE A 35 -1.97 2.37 4.16
N GLY A 36 -2.71 2.34 3.05
CA GLY A 36 -2.14 2.30 1.71
C GLY A 36 -1.27 3.54 1.41
N ILE A 37 -1.71 4.74 1.79
CA ILE A 37 -0.93 5.98 1.60
C ILE A 37 0.41 5.90 2.34
N ILE A 38 0.40 5.42 3.59
CA ILE A 38 1.63 5.19 4.37
C ILE A 38 2.56 4.19 3.63
N GLY A 39 2.00 3.14 3.06
CA GLY A 39 2.77 2.15 2.29
C GLY A 39 3.37 2.71 1.00
N ILE A 40 2.68 3.63 0.31
CA ILE A 40 3.24 4.36 -0.83
C ILE A 40 4.40 5.23 -0.37
N ILE A 41 4.24 6.02 0.68
CA ILE A 41 5.31 6.88 1.21
C ILE A 41 6.54 6.02 1.58
N ALA A 42 6.33 4.88 2.23
CA ALA A 42 7.40 3.95 2.56
C ALA A 42 8.13 3.42 1.31
N ALA A 43 7.41 3.08 0.24
CA ALA A 43 8.04 2.70 -1.03
C ALA A 43 8.83 3.85 -1.66
N LEU A 44 8.28 5.07 -1.67
CA LEU A 44 8.94 6.26 -2.25
C LEU A 44 10.25 6.62 -1.54
N ILE A 45 10.33 6.44 -0.21
CA ILE A 45 11.57 6.63 0.57
C ILE A 45 12.70 5.72 0.05
N THR A 46 12.38 4.59 -0.58
CA THR A 46 13.41 3.66 -1.11
C THR A 46 13.96 4.04 -2.48
N ILE A 47 13.37 5.01 -3.18
CA ILE A 47 13.79 5.42 -4.54
C ILE A 47 15.28 5.77 -4.63
N PRO A 48 15.88 6.57 -3.72
CA PRO A 48 17.29 6.97 -3.82
C PRO A 48 18.28 5.80 -3.68
N ASN A 49 17.86 4.67 -3.10
CA ASN A 49 18.75 3.54 -2.86
C ASN A 49 18.96 2.73 -4.14
N LYS A 50 20.17 2.75 -4.70
CA LYS A 50 20.51 2.07 -5.97
C LYS A 50 20.64 0.55 -5.86
N GLU A 51 20.77 0.00 -4.65
CA GLU A 51 20.91 -1.45 -4.41
C GLU A 51 19.57 -2.19 -4.49
N ILE A 52 18.46 -1.47 -4.25
CA ILE A 52 17.11 -2.03 -4.35
C ILE A 52 16.70 -2.09 -5.82
N ASN A 53 16.31 -3.29 -6.28
CA ASN A 53 15.80 -3.54 -7.62
C ASN A 53 14.63 -2.59 -7.97
N GLY A 54 14.66 -1.97 -9.15
CA GLY A 54 13.63 -1.02 -9.60
C GLY A 54 12.21 -1.61 -9.63
N LEU A 55 12.07 -2.89 -9.97
CA LEU A 55 10.80 -3.60 -9.97
C LEU A 55 10.25 -3.79 -8.55
N LEU A 56 11.11 -3.97 -7.54
CA LEU A 56 10.68 -4.03 -6.14
C LEU A 56 10.15 -2.67 -5.67
N LYS A 57 10.79 -1.57 -6.06
CA LYS A 57 10.31 -0.21 -5.75
C LYS A 57 8.96 0.05 -6.39
N PHE A 58 8.83 -0.29 -7.68
CA PHE A 58 7.59 -0.13 -8.42
C PHE A 58 6.47 -1.00 -7.85
N GLY A 59 6.77 -2.27 -7.55
CA GLY A 59 5.84 -3.19 -6.89
C GLY A 59 5.39 -2.68 -5.51
N GLY A 60 6.29 -2.10 -4.73
CA GLY A 60 5.96 -1.47 -3.44
C GLY A 60 4.98 -0.29 -3.58
N VAL A 61 5.11 0.52 -4.62
CA VAL A 61 4.11 1.58 -4.90
C VAL A 61 2.79 0.95 -5.35
N LEU A 62 2.83 0.03 -6.32
CA LEU A 62 1.61 -0.53 -6.92
C LEU A 62 0.76 -1.35 -5.95
N ILE A 63 1.38 -2.14 -5.07
CA ILE A 63 0.64 -2.97 -4.11
C ILE A 63 -0.21 -2.14 -3.13
N ASN A 64 0.12 -0.87 -2.96
CA ASN A 64 -0.65 0.08 -2.15
C ASN A 64 -1.59 0.94 -3.01
N PHE A 65 -1.13 1.38 -4.18
CA PHE A 65 -1.93 2.20 -5.10
C PHE A 65 -3.17 1.47 -5.63
N MET A 66 -3.02 0.19 -6.00
CA MET A 66 -4.11 -0.62 -6.55
C MET A 66 -5.31 -0.75 -5.58
N PRO A 67 -5.12 -1.12 -4.30
CA PRO A 67 -6.20 -1.07 -3.31
C PRO A 67 -6.87 0.30 -3.18
N ILE A 68 -6.10 1.39 -3.13
CA ILE A 68 -6.67 2.75 -3.00
C ILE A 68 -7.58 3.07 -4.18
N MET A 69 -7.14 2.75 -5.41
CA MET A 69 -7.98 2.91 -6.60
C MET A 69 -9.26 2.06 -6.49
N GLY A 70 -9.16 0.83 -5.99
CA GLY A 70 -10.31 -0.01 -5.67
C GLY A 70 -11.29 0.66 -4.70
N ALA A 71 -10.78 1.27 -3.61
CA ALA A 71 -11.63 1.98 -2.66
C ALA A 71 -12.36 3.17 -3.30
N LEU A 72 -11.71 3.91 -4.20
CA LEU A 72 -12.35 5.01 -4.91
C LEU A 72 -13.50 4.53 -5.80
N THR A 73 -13.40 3.35 -6.41
CA THR A 73 -14.51 2.77 -7.20
C THR A 73 -15.67 2.27 -6.33
N LEU A 74 -15.38 1.83 -5.11
CA LEU A 74 -16.39 1.34 -4.16
C LEU A 74 -17.07 2.47 -3.37
N ALA A 75 -16.48 3.67 -3.38
CA ALA A 75 -16.99 4.85 -2.68
C ALA A 75 -17.94 5.71 -3.54
N GLN A 76 -18.16 5.33 -4.80
CA GLN A 76 -19.17 5.92 -5.70
C GLN A 76 -20.52 5.23 -5.52
#